data_AF-A0A650A5B5-F1
#
_entry.id   AF-A0A650A5B5-F1
#
_cell.length_a   1.000
_cell.length_b   1.000
_cell.length_c   1.000
_cell.angle_alpha   90.00
_cell.angle_beta   90.00
_cell.angle_gamma   90.00
#
_symmetry.space_group_name_H-M   'P 1'
#
loop_
_entity.id
_entity.type
_entity.pdbx_description
1 polymer ?
#
loop_
_entity_poly.entity_id
_entity_poly.type
_entity_poly.pdbx_seq_one_letter_code
_entity_poly.pdbx_strand_id
1 'polypeptide(L)'
;MTRSVWLKADDEVGDWEARKRRITAGLEAGVDWVLVDEHDVERVRDLGEVNVAAFAGDDVHVMEAEGVDGPAADAVIVGKDGEGDGTVDLPSDFSGSADLSGLRGRDGANGGYVRILNEEYEAFAQAVAEDAEHTIVVSEDWQIIPLENLIARVGEETTLIAGVQTAEDARTAYETLEIGADAVLLDTDSPDEIRETCEVRDAVGRETLDLQYAEITAIEQTGSADRVCVDTGSIMDHDEGMLVGSMARGLFFVHAETAESPYVASRPFRVNAGAVHAYVRTPGGETKYLSELSSGEEVQVVNRDGTTREAIVGRAKIEQRPMFRLQAETDEGDTIETLLQNAETIKVATPDDRTAVTDLEVGDEVLVYHEDQARHFGEAVEESIIEK
;
A
#
# COMPACT_ATOMS: atom_id res chain seq x y z
N MET A 1 -8.74 -7.53 -1.11
CA MET A 1 -7.72 -7.96 -2.08
C MET A 1 -6.66 -6.88 -2.14
N THR A 2 -5.38 -7.23 -2.28
CA THR A 2 -4.30 -6.25 -2.43
C THR A 2 -4.41 -5.63 -3.82
N ARG A 3 -4.55 -4.30 -3.89
CA ARG A 3 -4.48 -3.58 -5.16
C ARG A 3 -3.12 -3.83 -5.83
N SER A 4 -3.07 -3.78 -7.16
CA SER A 4 -1.79 -3.92 -7.89
C SER A 4 -1.59 -2.87 -8.99
N VAL A 5 -0.34 -2.64 -9.35
CA VAL A 5 0.10 -1.75 -10.44
C VAL A 5 0.79 -2.58 -11.51
N TRP A 6 0.25 -2.50 -12.72
CA TRP A 6 0.80 -3.07 -13.94
C TRP A 6 1.45 -1.96 -14.74
N LEU A 7 2.64 -2.20 -15.30
CA LEU A 7 3.34 -1.25 -16.15
C LEU A 7 3.30 -1.70 -17.61
N LYS A 8 2.71 -0.88 -18.50
CA LYS A 8 2.70 -1.14 -19.95
C LYS A 8 4.07 -0.82 -20.55
N ALA A 9 4.68 -1.82 -21.17
CA ALA A 9 6.01 -1.75 -21.77
C ALA A 9 6.11 -2.58 -23.06
N ASP A 10 5.07 -2.53 -23.89
CA ASP A 10 5.01 -3.16 -25.21
C ASP A 10 5.67 -2.29 -26.30
N ASP A 11 5.63 -2.75 -27.54
CA ASP A 11 6.30 -2.14 -28.68
C ASP A 11 5.88 -0.69 -29.01
N GLU A 12 4.69 -0.26 -28.59
CA GLU A 12 4.24 1.13 -28.71
C GLU A 12 5.14 2.12 -27.95
N VAL A 13 5.85 1.66 -26.91
CA VAL A 13 6.81 2.49 -26.15
C VAL A 13 8.04 2.87 -26.97
N GLY A 14 8.36 2.11 -28.02
CA GLY A 14 9.53 2.32 -28.86
C GLY A 14 10.49 1.14 -28.80
N ASP A 15 11.79 1.39 -29.01
CA ASP A 15 12.79 0.32 -29.06
C ASP A 15 13.03 -0.35 -27.70
N TRP A 16 13.77 -1.46 -27.71
CA TRP A 16 14.11 -2.20 -26.50
C TRP A 16 14.81 -1.34 -25.43
N GLU A 17 15.61 -0.35 -25.81
CA GLU A 17 16.27 0.53 -24.83
C GLU A 17 15.30 1.51 -24.17
N ALA A 18 14.25 1.94 -24.87
CA ALA A 18 13.13 2.67 -24.27
C ALA A 18 12.36 1.79 -23.29
N ARG A 19 11.93 0.59 -23.73
CA ARG A 19 11.20 -0.38 -22.90
C ARG A 19 11.98 -0.77 -21.66
N LYS A 20 13.26 -1.12 -21.81
CA LYS A 20 14.16 -1.47 -20.71
C LYS A 20 14.28 -0.36 -19.66
N ARG A 21 14.40 0.92 -20.09
CA ARG A 21 14.45 2.05 -19.14
C ARG A 21 13.16 2.17 -18.34
N ARG A 22 12.01 2.05 -19.01
CA ARG A 22 10.69 2.08 -18.37
C ARG A 22 10.52 0.93 -17.37
N ILE A 23 10.84 -0.30 -17.79
CA ILE A 23 10.77 -1.50 -16.93
C ILE A 23 11.70 -1.37 -15.73
N THR A 24 12.93 -0.90 -15.93
CA THR A 24 13.89 -0.70 -14.82
C THR A 24 13.33 0.29 -13.79
N ALA A 25 12.75 1.41 -14.25
CA ALA A 25 12.09 2.37 -13.36
C ALA A 25 10.90 1.74 -12.61
N GLY A 26 10.11 0.89 -13.28
CA GLY A 26 9.04 0.09 -12.67
C GLY A 26 9.55 -0.83 -11.56
N LEU A 27 10.59 -1.61 -11.82
CA LEU A 27 11.21 -2.51 -10.86
C LEU A 27 11.75 -1.75 -9.63
N GLU A 28 12.37 -0.59 -9.85
CA GLU A 28 12.87 0.27 -8.76
C GLU A 28 11.75 0.89 -7.92
N ALA A 29 10.60 1.17 -8.54
CA ALA A 29 9.41 1.71 -7.86
C ALA A 29 8.55 0.64 -7.17
N GLY A 30 8.73 -0.65 -7.52
CA GLY A 30 7.99 -1.76 -6.95
C GLY A 30 6.64 -2.02 -7.63
N VAL A 31 6.57 -1.94 -8.95
CA VAL A 31 5.39 -2.42 -9.72
C VAL A 31 5.22 -3.93 -9.56
N ASP A 32 3.98 -4.40 -9.60
CA ASP A 32 3.64 -5.81 -9.36
C ASP A 32 3.74 -6.65 -10.65
N TRP A 33 3.43 -6.02 -11.78
CA TRP A 33 3.36 -6.65 -13.10
C TRP A 33 3.95 -5.76 -14.19
N VAL A 34 4.50 -6.38 -15.24
CA VAL A 34 4.88 -5.71 -16.48
C VAL A 34 4.17 -6.38 -17.64
N LEU A 35 3.46 -5.58 -18.46
CA LEU A 35 2.80 -6.03 -19.68
C LEU A 35 3.68 -5.71 -20.90
N VAL A 36 4.12 -6.74 -21.62
CA VAL A 36 5.01 -6.64 -22.79
C VAL A 36 4.48 -7.46 -23.96
N ASP A 37 5.16 -7.41 -25.10
CA ASP A 37 4.94 -8.38 -26.18
C ASP A 37 5.64 -9.71 -25.88
N GLU A 38 5.13 -10.82 -26.41
CA GLU A 38 5.64 -12.19 -26.20
C GLU A 38 7.17 -12.31 -26.39
N HIS A 39 7.71 -11.63 -27.41
CA HIS A 39 9.13 -11.70 -27.77
C HIS A 39 10.09 -11.04 -26.75
N ASP A 40 9.57 -10.27 -25.79
CA ASP A 40 10.38 -9.58 -24.78
C ASP A 40 10.33 -10.24 -23.38
N VAL A 41 9.50 -11.29 -23.18
CA VAL A 41 9.32 -11.97 -21.88
C VAL A 41 10.65 -12.43 -21.26
N GLU A 42 11.48 -13.11 -22.04
CA GLU A 42 12.82 -13.56 -21.60
C GLU A 42 13.68 -12.41 -21.08
N ARG A 43 13.66 -11.29 -21.81
CA ARG A 43 14.51 -10.15 -21.50
C ARG A 43 14.05 -9.40 -20.27
N VAL A 44 12.74 -9.36 -20.00
CA VAL A 44 12.20 -8.77 -18.77
C VAL A 44 12.64 -9.60 -17.56
N ARG A 45 12.58 -10.93 -17.65
CA ARG A 45 13.03 -11.83 -16.57
C ARG A 45 14.53 -11.70 -16.26
N ASP A 46 15.35 -11.32 -17.25
CA ASP A 46 16.76 -11.01 -17.03
C ASP A 46 17.00 -9.68 -16.27
N LEU A 47 16.01 -8.78 -16.21
CA LEU A 47 16.12 -7.48 -15.51
C LEU A 47 15.84 -7.58 -14.01
N GLY A 48 14.95 -8.48 -13.59
CA GLY A 48 14.58 -8.63 -12.19
C GLY A 48 13.40 -9.58 -11.97
N GLU A 49 13.07 -9.79 -10.69
CA GLU A 49 11.91 -10.57 -10.28
C GLU A 49 10.65 -9.69 -10.31
N VAL A 50 9.74 -10.01 -11.22
CA VAL A 50 8.42 -9.35 -11.39
C VAL A 50 7.50 -10.31 -12.14
N ASN A 51 6.19 -10.19 -11.95
CA ASN A 51 5.24 -10.94 -12.77
C ASN A 51 5.21 -10.34 -14.18
N VAL A 52 5.22 -11.20 -15.20
CA VAL A 52 5.24 -10.79 -16.61
C VAL A 52 3.96 -11.22 -17.28
N ALA A 53 3.18 -10.25 -17.75
CA ALA A 53 2.08 -10.48 -18.67
C ALA A 53 2.55 -10.22 -20.10
N ALA A 54 2.10 -11.04 -21.05
CA ALA A 54 2.46 -10.90 -22.46
C ALA A 54 1.22 -10.83 -23.34
N PHE A 55 1.20 -9.90 -24.30
CA PHE A 55 0.23 -9.98 -25.39
C PHE A 55 0.46 -11.25 -26.21
N ALA A 56 -0.62 -11.97 -26.51
CA ALA A 56 -0.59 -13.13 -27.39
C ALA A 56 -0.15 -12.70 -28.79
N GLY A 57 0.80 -13.41 -29.40
CA GLY A 57 1.19 -13.14 -30.78
C GLY A 57 0.09 -13.47 -31.80
N ASP A 58 0.29 -13.04 -33.05
CA ASP A 58 -0.61 -13.23 -34.21
C ASP A 58 -1.08 -14.69 -34.43
N ASP A 59 -0.40 -15.68 -33.85
CA ASP A 59 -0.61 -17.11 -34.06
C ASP A 59 -1.44 -17.79 -32.94
N VAL A 60 -2.53 -17.15 -32.49
CA VAL A 60 -3.49 -17.76 -31.52
C VAL A 60 -4.07 -19.09 -32.02
N HIS A 61 -3.95 -19.40 -33.33
CA HIS A 61 -4.38 -20.66 -33.94
C HIS A 61 -3.32 -21.79 -33.97
N VAL A 62 -2.10 -21.57 -33.46
CA VAL A 62 -1.01 -22.57 -33.51
C VAL A 62 -0.50 -22.96 -32.12
N MET A 63 -1.36 -22.95 -31.10
CA MET A 63 -1.03 -23.62 -29.82
C MET A 63 -1.35 -25.12 -29.83
N GLU A 64 -1.98 -25.64 -30.89
CA GLU A 64 -2.05 -27.08 -31.11
C GLU A 64 -0.82 -27.56 -31.90
N ALA A 65 0.17 -28.04 -31.16
CA ALA A 65 1.33 -28.81 -31.63
C ALA A 65 2.51 -28.01 -32.20
N GLU A 66 3.24 -27.34 -31.33
CA GLU A 66 4.65 -27.64 -31.05
C GLU A 66 5.02 -26.94 -29.74
N GLY A 67 5.60 -27.67 -28.80
CA GLY A 67 6.06 -27.07 -27.54
C GLY A 67 7.10 -26.00 -27.86
N VAL A 68 6.70 -24.74 -27.76
CA VAL A 68 7.65 -23.63 -27.77
C VAL A 68 8.36 -23.68 -26.42
N ASP A 69 9.57 -24.25 -26.42
CA ASP A 69 10.52 -24.21 -25.30
C ASP A 69 11.01 -22.75 -25.09
N GLY A 70 10.09 -21.85 -24.76
CA GLY A 70 10.35 -20.49 -24.27
C GLY A 70 9.78 -20.34 -22.86
N PRO A 71 10.30 -19.42 -22.03
CA PRO A 71 9.71 -19.17 -20.72
C PRO A 71 8.31 -18.62 -20.91
N ALA A 72 7.32 -19.38 -20.45
CA ALA A 72 5.94 -18.94 -20.43
C ALA A 72 5.82 -17.68 -19.55
N ALA A 73 5.12 -16.67 -20.07
CA ALA A 73 4.65 -15.53 -19.30
C ALA A 73 3.74 -16.01 -18.16
N ASP A 74 3.63 -15.19 -17.11
CA ASP A 74 2.78 -15.48 -15.95
C ASP A 74 1.30 -15.24 -16.28
N ALA A 75 1.02 -14.34 -17.24
CA ALA A 75 -0.28 -14.18 -17.86
C ALA A 75 -0.15 -13.94 -19.38
N VAL A 76 -1.10 -14.45 -20.15
CA VAL A 76 -1.19 -14.26 -21.61
C VAL A 76 -2.47 -13.48 -21.90
N ILE A 77 -2.32 -12.37 -22.63
CA ILE A 77 -3.37 -11.37 -22.85
C ILE A 77 -3.75 -11.33 -24.34
N VAL A 78 -5.01 -11.59 -24.67
CA VAL A 78 -5.55 -11.42 -26.04
C VAL A 78 -6.20 -10.05 -26.24
N GLY A 79 -6.38 -9.62 -27.49
CA GLY A 79 -7.12 -8.41 -27.84
C GLY A 79 -6.29 -7.26 -28.41
N LYS A 80 -4.96 -7.28 -28.23
CA LYS A 80 -4.06 -6.40 -28.99
C LYS A 80 -3.97 -6.88 -30.44
N ASP A 81 -3.99 -5.93 -31.38
CA ASP A 81 -4.07 -6.17 -32.84
C ASP A 81 -5.28 -7.05 -33.25
N GLY A 82 -6.31 -7.09 -32.41
CA GLY A 82 -7.44 -8.01 -32.48
C GLY A 82 -8.80 -7.30 -32.44
N GLU A 83 -9.81 -8.00 -31.93
CA GLU A 83 -11.16 -7.44 -31.80
C GLU A 83 -11.24 -6.52 -30.58
N GLY A 84 -10.49 -6.81 -29.52
CA GLY A 84 -10.45 -6.03 -28.27
C GLY A 84 -9.97 -4.59 -28.43
N ASP A 85 -9.02 -4.33 -29.33
CA ASP A 85 -8.48 -2.97 -29.58
C ASP A 85 -9.07 -2.27 -30.81
N GLY A 86 -9.93 -2.97 -31.55
CA GLY A 86 -10.62 -2.50 -32.76
C GLY A 86 -9.81 -2.56 -34.04
N THR A 87 -8.69 -3.29 -34.06
CA THR A 87 -7.95 -3.62 -35.29
C THR A 87 -8.75 -4.55 -36.20
N VAL A 88 -9.53 -5.45 -35.59
CA VAL A 88 -10.50 -6.35 -36.25
C VAL A 88 -11.92 -5.99 -35.80
N ASP A 89 -12.89 -6.03 -36.72
CA ASP A 89 -14.29 -5.73 -36.41
C ASP A 89 -14.90 -6.78 -35.46
N LEU A 90 -15.63 -6.32 -34.43
CA LEU A 90 -16.35 -7.19 -33.51
C LEU A 90 -17.47 -7.99 -34.24
N PRO A 91 -17.61 -9.30 -33.96
CA PRO A 91 -18.73 -10.07 -34.45
C PRO A 91 -20.02 -9.73 -33.68
N SER A 92 -21.15 -9.62 -34.39
CA SER A 92 -22.42 -9.10 -33.87
C SER A 92 -23.03 -9.83 -32.67
N ASP A 93 -22.59 -11.04 -32.36
CA ASP A 93 -23.05 -11.85 -31.23
C ASP A 93 -21.90 -12.43 -30.40
N PHE A 94 -20.67 -11.95 -30.63
CA PHE A 94 -19.42 -12.43 -30.02
C PHE A 94 -19.11 -13.93 -30.20
N SER A 95 -20.00 -14.72 -30.82
CA SER A 95 -19.87 -16.18 -30.92
C SER A 95 -18.75 -16.61 -31.87
N GLY A 96 -18.39 -15.73 -32.81
CA GLY A 96 -17.26 -15.89 -33.72
C GLY A 96 -15.99 -15.16 -33.29
N SER A 97 -15.96 -14.61 -32.07
CA SER A 97 -14.83 -13.82 -31.58
C SER A 97 -13.58 -14.68 -31.47
N ALA A 98 -12.49 -14.23 -32.10
CA ALA A 98 -11.19 -14.88 -31.99
C ALA A 98 -10.63 -14.72 -30.58
N ASP A 99 -10.78 -13.53 -29.97
CA ASP A 99 -10.29 -13.24 -28.63
C ASP A 99 -11.00 -14.11 -27.57
N LEU A 100 -12.34 -14.18 -27.59
CA LEU A 100 -13.09 -15.04 -26.67
C LEU A 100 -12.82 -16.54 -26.92
N SER A 101 -12.56 -16.93 -28.16
CA SER A 101 -12.16 -18.31 -28.47
C SER A 101 -10.77 -18.63 -27.90
N GLY A 102 -9.86 -17.66 -27.93
CA GLY A 102 -8.54 -17.73 -27.31
C GLY A 102 -8.60 -17.89 -25.79
N LEU A 103 -9.51 -17.17 -25.13
CA LEU A 103 -9.74 -17.27 -23.68
C LEU A 103 -10.34 -18.62 -23.27
N ARG A 104 -11.31 -19.14 -24.04
CA ARG A 104 -11.99 -20.42 -23.75
C ARG A 104 -11.16 -21.67 -24.07
N GLY A 105 -9.97 -21.50 -24.64
CA GLY A 105 -9.06 -22.59 -24.99
C GLY A 105 -8.53 -23.35 -23.77
N ARG A 106 -8.21 -24.64 -23.91
CA ARG A 106 -7.69 -25.47 -22.78
C ARG A 106 -6.30 -25.08 -22.28
N ASP A 107 -5.48 -24.54 -23.18
CA ASP A 107 -4.20 -23.88 -22.91
C ASP A 107 -4.31 -22.40 -23.34
N GLY A 108 -5.52 -21.84 -23.21
CA GLY A 108 -5.90 -20.52 -23.69
C GLY A 108 -5.26 -19.39 -22.91
N ALA A 109 -5.35 -18.19 -23.46
CA ALA A 109 -5.00 -16.97 -22.75
C ALA A 109 -5.84 -16.83 -21.48
N ASN A 110 -5.27 -16.24 -20.43
CA ASN A 110 -5.96 -16.04 -19.16
C ASN A 110 -6.33 -14.58 -18.89
N GLY A 111 -6.00 -13.67 -19.82
CA GLY A 111 -6.46 -12.29 -19.75
C GLY A 111 -6.89 -11.73 -21.11
N GLY A 112 -7.73 -10.70 -21.07
CA GLY A 112 -8.17 -9.95 -22.24
C GLY A 112 -7.88 -8.46 -22.11
N TYR A 113 -7.56 -7.82 -23.23
CA TYR A 113 -7.31 -6.39 -23.38
C TYR A 113 -8.39 -5.79 -24.26
N VAL A 114 -9.13 -4.81 -23.73
CA VAL A 114 -10.22 -4.16 -24.44
C VAL A 114 -10.06 -2.64 -24.37
N ARG A 115 -10.02 -2.00 -25.55
CA ARG A 115 -10.14 -0.55 -25.68
C ARG A 115 -11.61 -0.17 -25.78
N ILE A 116 -12.07 0.68 -24.89
CA ILE A 116 -13.47 1.10 -24.86
C ILE A 116 -13.69 2.22 -25.88
N LEU A 117 -14.11 1.82 -27.08
CA LEU A 117 -14.38 2.75 -28.18
C LEU A 117 -15.84 3.22 -28.22
N ASN A 118 -16.78 2.40 -27.76
CA ASN A 118 -18.22 2.66 -27.71
C ASN A 118 -18.96 1.62 -26.80
N GLU A 119 -20.29 1.72 -26.72
CA GLU A 119 -21.13 0.81 -25.92
C GLU A 119 -21.01 -0.68 -26.29
N GLU A 120 -20.67 -1.01 -27.55
CA GLU A 120 -20.45 -2.39 -27.99
C GLU A 120 -19.18 -2.99 -27.38
N TYR A 121 -18.12 -2.19 -27.24
CA TYR A 121 -16.87 -2.58 -26.58
C TYR A 121 -17.03 -2.71 -25.05
N GLU A 122 -17.96 -1.97 -24.43
CA GLU A 122 -18.31 -2.22 -23.03
C GLU A 122 -18.95 -3.61 -22.84
N ALA A 123 -19.87 -3.97 -23.73
CA ALA A 123 -20.51 -5.30 -23.70
C ALA A 123 -19.49 -6.40 -24.00
N PHE A 124 -18.52 -6.12 -24.88
CA PHE A 124 -17.43 -7.03 -25.16
C PHE A 124 -16.48 -7.20 -23.97
N ALA A 125 -16.13 -6.12 -23.26
CA ALA A 125 -15.32 -6.19 -22.04
C ALA A 125 -15.99 -7.05 -20.95
N GLN A 126 -17.32 -6.98 -20.84
CA GLN A 126 -18.07 -7.86 -19.94
C GLN A 126 -17.98 -9.34 -20.39
N ALA A 127 -18.14 -9.62 -21.69
CA ALA A 127 -17.99 -10.99 -22.19
C ALA A 127 -16.58 -11.54 -21.98
N VAL A 128 -15.55 -10.69 -22.11
CA VAL A 128 -14.16 -11.04 -21.78
C VAL A 128 -14.02 -11.38 -20.30
N ALA A 129 -14.58 -10.56 -19.41
CA ALA A 129 -14.51 -10.77 -17.97
C ALA A 129 -15.15 -12.09 -17.49
N GLU A 130 -16.20 -12.57 -18.16
CA GLU A 130 -16.82 -13.87 -17.85
C GLU A 130 -15.89 -15.07 -18.15
N ASP A 131 -14.95 -14.90 -19.08
CA ASP A 131 -14.06 -15.96 -19.57
C ASP A 131 -12.57 -15.76 -19.17
N ALA A 132 -12.20 -14.61 -18.60
CA ALA A 132 -10.80 -14.23 -18.31
C ALA A 132 -10.51 -14.05 -16.81
N GLU A 133 -9.33 -14.47 -16.36
CA GLU A 133 -8.83 -14.20 -15.00
C GLU A 133 -8.44 -12.72 -14.82
N HIS A 134 -7.97 -12.08 -15.89
CA HIS A 134 -7.57 -10.68 -15.92
C HIS A 134 -8.28 -9.93 -17.06
N THR A 135 -8.98 -8.84 -16.75
CA THR A 135 -9.62 -8.00 -17.77
C THR A 135 -9.02 -6.61 -17.73
N ILE A 136 -8.25 -6.26 -18.76
CA ILE A 136 -7.63 -4.95 -18.94
C ILE A 136 -8.57 -4.09 -19.77
N VAL A 137 -8.95 -2.94 -19.22
CA VAL A 137 -9.85 -2.00 -19.88
C VAL A 137 -9.19 -0.64 -20.00
N VAL A 138 -8.99 -0.16 -21.23
CA VAL A 138 -8.36 1.13 -21.53
C VAL A 138 -9.35 2.04 -22.23
N SER A 139 -9.47 3.29 -21.79
CA SER A 139 -10.27 4.32 -22.46
C SER A 139 -9.38 5.50 -22.84
N GLU A 140 -9.53 6.00 -24.06
CA GLU A 140 -8.88 7.24 -24.51
C GLU A 140 -9.57 8.50 -23.99
N ASP A 141 -10.83 8.36 -23.56
CA ASP A 141 -11.63 9.46 -23.03
C ASP A 141 -12.49 8.97 -21.85
N TRP A 142 -11.95 9.10 -20.63
CA TRP A 142 -12.66 8.79 -19.38
C TRP A 142 -13.94 9.63 -19.20
N GLN A 143 -14.18 10.66 -20.04
CA GLN A 143 -15.43 11.43 -20.04
C GLN A 143 -16.58 10.72 -20.78
N ILE A 144 -16.31 9.72 -21.62
CA ILE A 144 -17.35 9.08 -22.44
C ILE A 144 -18.08 7.98 -21.66
N ILE A 145 -17.40 7.23 -20.77
CA ILE A 145 -17.99 6.19 -19.91
C ILE A 145 -17.31 6.20 -18.54
N PRO A 146 -18.04 6.46 -17.43
CA PRO A 146 -17.47 6.36 -16.11
C PRO A 146 -16.97 4.94 -15.83
N LEU A 147 -15.75 4.81 -15.30
CA LEU A 147 -15.17 3.56 -14.78
C LEU A 147 -16.14 2.81 -13.86
N GLU A 148 -17.03 3.54 -13.17
CA GLU A 148 -18.17 3.04 -12.39
C GLU A 148 -19.02 1.99 -13.14
N ASN A 149 -19.35 2.25 -14.40
CA ASN A 149 -20.20 1.35 -15.19
C ASN A 149 -19.49 0.03 -15.50
N LEU A 150 -18.18 0.09 -15.75
CA LEU A 150 -17.36 -1.08 -16.04
C LEU A 150 -17.17 -1.93 -14.78
N ILE A 151 -16.81 -1.30 -13.66
CA ILE A 151 -16.71 -1.97 -12.35
C ILE A 151 -18.03 -2.68 -12.01
N ALA A 152 -19.17 -2.00 -12.18
CA ALA A 152 -20.48 -2.56 -11.84
C ALA A 152 -20.92 -3.72 -12.77
N ARG A 153 -20.46 -3.74 -14.03
CA ARG A 153 -20.81 -4.78 -15.01
C ARG A 153 -19.88 -5.98 -14.99
N VAL A 154 -18.58 -5.73 -14.79
CA VAL A 154 -17.53 -6.74 -14.77
C VAL A 154 -17.48 -7.47 -13.42
N GLY A 155 -17.77 -6.78 -12.32
CA GLY A 155 -17.93 -7.39 -10.99
C GLY A 155 -16.68 -8.12 -10.50
N GLU A 156 -16.88 -9.05 -9.55
CA GLU A 156 -15.81 -9.86 -8.92
C GLU A 156 -15.43 -11.11 -9.73
N GLU A 157 -15.88 -11.22 -10.99
CA GLU A 157 -15.68 -12.42 -11.83
C GLU A 157 -14.26 -12.50 -12.41
N THR A 158 -13.54 -11.38 -12.44
CA THR A 158 -12.19 -11.21 -13.01
C THR A 158 -11.39 -10.22 -12.14
N THR A 159 -10.07 -10.19 -12.32
CA THR A 159 -9.26 -9.07 -11.83
C THR A 159 -9.39 -7.92 -12.82
N LEU A 160 -10.11 -6.85 -12.44
CA LEU A 160 -10.30 -5.70 -13.31
C LEU A 160 -9.08 -4.76 -13.23
N ILE A 161 -8.43 -4.55 -14.38
CA ILE A 161 -7.24 -3.70 -14.53
C ILE A 161 -7.63 -2.47 -15.36
N ALA A 162 -7.70 -1.30 -14.74
CA ALA A 162 -8.05 -0.04 -15.42
C ALA A 162 -6.79 0.62 -16.02
N GLY A 163 -6.81 0.95 -17.32
CA GLY A 163 -5.74 1.73 -17.94
C GLY A 163 -5.61 3.12 -17.32
N VAL A 164 -4.41 3.61 -17.06
CA VAL A 164 -4.19 4.95 -16.49
C VAL A 164 -2.91 5.56 -17.05
N GLN A 165 -2.80 6.88 -17.04
CA GLN A 165 -1.59 7.58 -17.51
C GLN A 165 -0.84 8.30 -16.38
N THR A 166 -1.54 8.60 -15.29
CA THR A 166 -1.02 9.35 -14.14
C THR A 166 -1.37 8.72 -12.80
N ALA A 167 -0.66 9.11 -11.75
CA ALA A 167 -0.99 8.71 -10.38
C ALA A 167 -2.36 9.23 -9.91
N GLU A 168 -2.82 10.38 -10.43
CA GLU A 168 -4.15 10.93 -10.13
C GLU A 168 -5.27 10.07 -10.75
N ASP A 169 -5.07 9.60 -11.98
CA ASP A 169 -5.98 8.64 -12.62
C ASP A 169 -6.04 7.33 -11.83
N ALA A 170 -4.88 6.82 -11.37
CA ALA A 170 -4.80 5.61 -10.56
C ALA A 170 -5.55 5.77 -9.23
N ARG A 171 -5.40 6.91 -8.55
CA ARG A 171 -6.14 7.20 -7.32
C ARG A 171 -7.65 7.18 -7.56
N THR A 172 -8.09 7.86 -8.62
CA THR A 172 -9.49 7.86 -9.04
C THR A 172 -9.98 6.44 -9.29
N ALA A 173 -9.18 5.62 -9.98
CA ALA A 173 -9.54 4.24 -10.30
C ALA A 173 -9.72 3.36 -9.05
N TYR A 174 -8.86 3.51 -8.05
CA TYR A 174 -8.95 2.73 -6.81
C TYR A 174 -10.06 3.18 -5.85
N GLU A 175 -10.47 4.45 -5.91
CA GLU A 175 -11.50 5.03 -5.02
C GLU A 175 -12.93 4.92 -5.57
N THR A 176 -13.08 4.60 -6.87
CA THR A 176 -14.37 4.59 -7.56
C THR A 176 -15.36 3.58 -6.96
N LEU A 177 -16.61 4.00 -6.68
CA LEU A 177 -17.72 3.17 -6.14
C LEU A 177 -17.46 2.43 -4.81
N GLU A 178 -16.51 2.86 -3.98
CA GLU A 178 -16.08 2.16 -2.73
C GLU A 178 -15.49 0.75 -2.95
N ILE A 179 -15.65 0.17 -4.16
CA ILE A 179 -15.11 -1.13 -4.57
C ILE A 179 -13.80 -0.95 -5.35
N GLY A 180 -13.69 0.07 -6.21
CA GLY A 180 -12.54 0.41 -7.05
C GLY A 180 -12.07 -0.68 -8.02
N ALA A 181 -11.16 -0.35 -8.95
CA ALA A 181 -10.50 -1.35 -9.79
C ALA A 181 -9.51 -2.19 -8.98
N ASP A 182 -9.41 -3.51 -9.21
CA ASP A 182 -8.45 -4.37 -8.52
C ASP A 182 -6.99 -3.98 -8.82
N ALA A 183 -6.76 -3.47 -10.02
CA ALA A 183 -5.46 -3.06 -10.49
C ALA A 183 -5.55 -1.88 -11.47
N VAL A 184 -4.40 -1.27 -11.74
CA VAL A 184 -4.27 -0.27 -12.82
C VAL A 184 -3.15 -0.66 -13.79
N LEU A 185 -3.35 -0.43 -15.08
CA LEU A 185 -2.32 -0.53 -16.11
C LEU A 185 -1.80 0.86 -16.45
N LEU A 186 -0.66 1.21 -15.87
CA LEU A 186 -0.01 2.49 -16.06
C LEU A 186 0.76 2.51 -17.39
N ASP A 187 0.42 3.47 -18.25
CA ASP A 187 1.15 3.78 -19.48
C ASP A 187 1.81 5.15 -19.40
N THR A 188 3.07 5.18 -18.96
CA THR A 188 3.86 6.40 -18.81
C THR A 188 5.37 6.15 -18.99
N ASP A 189 6.06 7.16 -19.52
CA ASP A 189 7.53 7.20 -19.57
C ASP A 189 8.17 7.89 -18.36
N SER A 190 7.36 8.48 -17.47
CA SER A 190 7.84 9.26 -16.34
C SER A 190 8.15 8.36 -15.13
N PRO A 191 9.41 8.25 -14.69
CA PRO A 191 9.75 7.50 -13.47
C PRO A 191 9.08 8.05 -12.22
N ASP A 192 8.77 9.34 -12.20
CA ASP A 192 8.09 9.97 -11.07
C ASP A 192 6.61 9.55 -11.01
N GLU A 193 5.92 9.50 -12.15
CA GLU A 193 4.52 9.00 -12.21
C GLU A 193 4.44 7.52 -11.82
N ILE A 194 5.43 6.70 -12.23
CA ILE A 194 5.51 5.29 -11.83
C ILE A 194 5.62 5.17 -10.31
N ARG A 195 6.50 5.97 -9.69
CA ARG A 195 6.69 5.98 -8.23
C ARG A 195 5.43 6.45 -7.51
N GLU A 196 4.88 7.58 -7.92
CA GLU A 196 3.67 8.15 -7.31
C GLU A 196 2.47 7.20 -7.45
N THR A 197 2.36 6.47 -8.56
CA THR A 197 1.29 5.45 -8.75
C THR A 197 1.45 4.28 -7.78
N CYS A 198 2.68 3.81 -7.54
CA CYS A 198 2.94 2.78 -6.54
C CYS A 198 2.64 3.29 -5.12
N GLU A 199 2.99 4.54 -4.79
CA GLU A 199 2.63 5.17 -3.53
C GLU A 199 1.11 5.28 -3.33
N VAL A 200 0.37 5.59 -4.40
CA VAL A 200 -1.10 5.58 -4.41
C VAL A 200 -1.63 4.18 -4.12
N ARG A 201 -1.15 3.13 -4.81
CA ARG A 201 -1.53 1.74 -4.54
C ARG A 201 -1.27 1.37 -3.08
N ASP A 202 -0.08 1.70 -2.57
CA ASP A 202 0.31 1.35 -1.21
C ASP A 202 -0.51 2.11 -0.17
N ALA A 203 -1.02 3.30 -0.50
CA ALA A 203 -1.92 4.09 0.33
C ALA A 203 -3.35 3.54 0.36
N VAL A 204 -3.77 2.79 -0.66
CA VAL A 204 -5.11 2.19 -0.69
C VAL A 204 -5.23 1.12 0.40
N GLY A 205 -6.27 1.25 1.22
CA GLY A 205 -6.53 0.33 2.33
C GLY A 205 -5.73 0.64 3.60
N ARG A 206 -4.89 1.69 3.60
CA ARG A 206 -4.29 2.19 4.84
C ARG A 206 -5.38 2.77 5.74
N GLU A 207 -5.24 2.50 7.03
CA GLU A 207 -6.10 3.11 8.05
C GLU A 207 -5.76 4.61 8.16
N THR A 208 -6.79 5.43 8.36
CA THR A 208 -6.64 6.79 8.88
C THR A 208 -7.24 6.79 10.27
N LEU A 209 -6.41 7.10 11.28
CA LEU A 209 -6.78 7.06 12.68
C LEU A 209 -7.31 8.42 13.13
N ASP A 210 -8.43 8.42 13.85
CA ASP A 210 -8.90 9.61 14.56
C ASP A 210 -8.04 9.82 15.82
N LEU A 211 -7.07 10.73 15.72
CA LEU A 211 -6.21 11.12 16.84
C LEU A 211 -6.87 12.27 17.61
N GLN A 212 -6.71 12.27 18.94
CA GLN A 212 -7.21 13.33 19.81
C GLN A 212 -6.13 13.85 20.74
N TYR A 213 -6.33 15.04 21.30
CA TYR A 213 -5.47 15.57 22.34
C TYR A 213 -5.97 15.15 23.73
N ALA A 214 -5.05 14.82 24.62
CA ALA A 214 -5.32 14.52 26.02
C ALA A 214 -4.53 15.46 26.93
N GLU A 215 -5.15 15.95 28.00
CA GLU A 215 -4.53 16.88 28.95
C GLU A 215 -3.58 16.11 29.89
N ILE A 216 -2.33 16.56 30.01
CA ILE A 216 -1.36 15.97 30.93
C ILE A 216 -1.76 16.31 32.36
N THR A 217 -2.06 15.28 33.15
CA THR A 217 -2.48 15.40 34.56
C THR A 217 -1.33 15.15 35.54
N ALA A 218 -0.30 14.40 35.14
CA ALA A 218 0.89 14.19 35.97
C ALA A 218 2.15 13.88 35.14
N ILE A 219 3.29 14.42 35.59
CA ILE A 219 4.63 14.10 35.08
C ILE A 219 5.51 13.77 36.27
N GLU A 220 6.03 12.54 36.31
CA GLU A 220 6.87 12.08 37.41
C GLU A 220 8.19 11.52 36.89
N GLN A 221 9.32 12.05 37.37
CA GLN A 221 10.61 11.42 37.11
C GLN A 221 10.68 10.10 37.88
N THR A 222 10.80 9.00 37.15
CA THR A 222 10.93 7.66 37.72
C THR A 222 12.37 7.19 37.71
N GLY A 223 12.60 5.97 38.20
CA GLY A 223 13.91 5.33 38.18
C GLY A 223 14.37 4.93 36.78
N SER A 224 15.46 4.18 36.72
CA SER A 224 15.89 3.55 35.46
C SER A 224 14.94 2.41 35.11
N ALA A 225 14.51 2.34 33.85
CA ALA A 225 13.76 1.20 33.31
C ALA A 225 14.40 0.73 32.00
N ASP A 226 14.08 -0.50 31.58
CA ASP A 226 14.44 -1.03 30.27
C ASP A 226 13.52 -0.37 29.22
N ARG A 227 14.12 0.43 28.33
CA ARG A 227 13.42 1.08 27.21
C ARG A 227 13.72 0.37 25.91
N VAL A 228 12.80 0.43 24.96
CA VAL A 228 12.93 -0.08 23.59
C VAL A 228 13.09 1.10 22.62
N CYS A 229 14.14 1.05 21.81
CA CYS A 229 14.27 1.86 20.60
C CYS A 229 13.97 0.97 19.40
N VAL A 230 13.04 1.38 18.54
CA VAL A 230 12.68 0.67 17.31
C VAL A 230 13.42 1.34 16.15
N ASP A 231 14.32 0.60 15.50
CA ASP A 231 14.98 0.99 14.26
C ASP A 231 14.22 0.35 13.09
N THR A 232 13.67 1.14 12.17
CA THR A 232 12.97 0.70 10.96
C THR A 232 13.92 0.55 9.76
N GLY A 233 13.49 -0.18 8.74
CA GLY A 233 14.14 -0.28 7.43
C GLY A 233 13.84 0.90 6.50
N SER A 234 12.85 1.72 6.84
CA SER A 234 12.46 2.94 6.11
C SER A 234 12.82 4.21 6.88
N ILE A 235 13.04 5.29 6.15
CA ILE A 235 13.17 6.64 6.69
C ILE A 235 11.76 7.16 6.99
N MET A 236 11.61 7.81 8.15
CA MET A 236 10.38 8.49 8.55
C MET A 236 10.50 9.99 8.30
N ASP A 237 9.38 10.57 7.88
CA ASP A 237 9.20 12.00 7.70
C ASP A 237 9.09 12.73 9.03
N HIS A 238 9.17 14.05 8.97
CA HIS A 238 9.36 14.88 10.15
C HIS A 238 8.18 14.78 11.12
N ASP A 239 6.97 14.62 10.63
CA ASP A 239 5.71 14.51 11.35
C ASP A 239 5.30 13.07 11.66
N GLU A 240 6.15 12.09 11.34
CA GLU A 240 5.88 10.67 11.59
C GLU A 240 6.43 10.17 12.93
N GLY A 241 5.82 9.10 13.41
CA GLY A 241 6.12 8.46 14.69
C GLY A 241 5.43 7.12 14.86
N MET A 242 5.38 6.65 16.11
CA MET A 242 4.67 5.43 16.50
C MET A 242 3.71 5.74 17.66
N LEU A 243 2.60 5.01 17.70
CA LEU A 243 1.64 5.03 18.79
C LEU A 243 2.03 4.01 19.86
N VAL A 244 2.27 4.49 21.09
CA VAL A 244 2.81 3.68 22.19
C VAL A 244 2.20 4.05 23.54
N GLY A 245 1.85 3.08 24.37
CA GLY A 245 1.21 3.34 25.67
C GLY A 245 1.29 2.18 26.63
N SER A 246 1.17 2.43 27.94
CA SER A 246 1.11 1.33 28.92
C SER A 246 -0.19 0.54 28.83
N MET A 247 -1.20 1.06 28.12
CA MET A 247 -2.54 0.50 27.99
C MET A 247 -2.87 0.39 26.50
N ALA A 248 -3.38 -0.75 26.04
CA ALA A 248 -3.66 -0.97 24.62
C ALA A 248 -4.71 0.02 24.08
N ARG A 249 -5.66 0.42 24.94
CA ARG A 249 -6.73 1.37 24.64
C ARG A 249 -6.29 2.84 24.54
N GLY A 250 -5.05 3.16 24.93
CA GLY A 250 -4.59 4.54 25.09
C GLY A 250 -3.11 4.68 24.76
N LEU A 251 -2.83 5.07 23.52
CA LEU A 251 -1.49 5.12 22.96
C LEU A 251 -1.08 6.58 22.69
N PHE A 252 0.11 6.96 23.14
CA PHE A 252 0.70 8.27 22.92
C PHE A 252 1.44 8.31 21.59
N PHE A 253 1.33 9.43 20.87
CA PHE A 253 2.12 9.67 19.67
C PHE A 253 3.56 10.06 20.04
N VAL A 254 4.53 9.21 19.68
CA VAL A 254 5.96 9.48 19.89
C VAL A 254 6.64 9.65 18.53
N HIS A 255 7.21 10.84 18.31
CA HIS A 255 7.90 11.16 17.06
C HIS A 255 9.13 10.29 16.83
N ALA A 256 9.43 10.06 15.55
CA ALA A 256 10.73 9.62 15.11
C ALA A 256 11.84 10.63 15.47
N GLU A 257 13.08 10.14 15.57
CA GLU A 257 14.30 10.93 15.83
C GLU A 257 14.72 11.72 14.58
N THR A 258 13.77 12.45 13.97
CA THR A 258 13.91 13.24 12.73
C THR A 258 14.38 14.66 13.01
N ALA A 259 14.05 15.20 14.18
CA ALA A 259 14.46 16.55 14.57
C ALA A 259 15.99 16.64 14.74
N GLU A 260 16.59 17.63 14.09
CA GLU A 260 17.99 17.96 14.31
C GLU A 260 18.20 18.51 15.72
N SER A 261 19.29 18.06 16.38
CA SER A 261 19.77 18.62 17.63
C SER A 261 21.21 19.09 17.45
N PRO A 262 21.64 20.21 18.07
CA PRO A 262 23.03 20.63 18.03
C PRO A 262 23.99 19.63 18.69
N TYR A 263 23.49 18.68 19.47
CA TYR A 263 24.30 17.73 20.24
C TYR A 263 24.33 16.32 19.64
N VAL A 264 23.31 15.93 18.87
CA VAL A 264 23.14 14.57 18.34
C VAL A 264 22.56 14.64 16.93
N ALA A 265 23.17 13.93 15.99
CA ALA A 265 22.63 13.79 14.64
C ALA A 265 21.31 13.01 14.67
N SER A 266 20.34 13.46 13.88
CA SER A 266 19.06 12.77 13.71
C SER A 266 19.24 11.37 13.14
N ARG A 267 18.31 10.49 13.49
CA ARG A 267 18.20 9.12 13.01
C ARG A 267 16.76 8.93 12.57
N PRO A 268 16.40 9.40 11.37
CA PRO A 268 15.01 9.43 10.92
C PRO A 268 14.42 8.03 10.69
N PHE A 269 15.18 6.96 10.90
CA PHE A 269 14.70 5.57 10.92
C PHE A 269 14.45 5.04 12.35
N ARG A 270 14.52 5.88 13.40
CA ARG A 270 14.43 5.45 14.80
C ARG A 270 13.28 6.12 15.53
N VAL A 271 12.53 5.33 16.30
CA VAL A 271 11.64 5.83 17.37
C VAL A 271 12.18 5.35 18.72
N ASN A 272 12.32 6.26 19.67
CA ASN A 272 12.62 5.93 21.06
C ASN A 272 11.29 5.65 21.79
N ALA A 273 10.72 4.49 21.50
CA ALA A 273 9.31 4.17 21.70
C ALA A 273 8.84 4.25 23.17
N GLY A 274 9.46 3.52 24.10
CA GLY A 274 8.97 3.49 25.48
C GLY A 274 9.58 2.37 26.29
N ALA A 275 8.98 2.04 27.45
CA ALA A 275 9.40 0.90 28.27
C ALA A 275 9.01 -0.45 27.65
N VAL A 276 9.72 -1.52 28.02
CA VAL A 276 9.51 -2.90 27.50
C VAL A 276 8.08 -3.45 27.63
N HIS A 277 7.30 -2.96 28.59
CA HIS A 277 5.91 -3.37 28.84
C HIS A 277 4.88 -2.55 28.06
N ALA A 278 5.27 -1.43 27.47
CA ALA A 278 4.33 -0.60 26.72
C ALA A 278 3.93 -1.31 25.42
N TYR A 279 2.67 -1.12 25.04
CA TYR A 279 2.15 -1.55 23.76
C TYR A 279 2.64 -0.62 22.65
N VAL A 280 2.76 -1.17 21.45
CA VAL A 280 2.91 -0.45 20.19
C VAL A 280 1.84 -0.95 19.23
N ARG A 281 1.25 -0.04 18.45
CA ARG A 281 0.30 -0.41 17.42
C ARG A 281 1.01 -1.04 16.21
N THR A 282 0.46 -2.14 15.70
CA THR A 282 0.94 -2.84 14.50
C THR A 282 -0.09 -2.72 13.37
N PRO A 283 0.24 -3.09 12.13
CA PRO A 283 -0.72 -3.06 11.03
C PRO A 283 -2.00 -3.86 11.36
N GLY A 284 -3.15 -3.43 10.82
CA GLY A 284 -4.43 -4.13 10.98
C GLY A 284 -5.16 -3.89 12.30
N GLY A 285 -4.74 -2.92 13.11
CA GLY A 285 -5.45 -2.60 14.37
C GLY A 285 -4.95 -3.33 15.60
N GLU A 286 -3.90 -4.13 15.47
CA GLU A 286 -3.38 -4.93 16.56
C GLU A 286 -2.38 -4.15 17.42
N THR A 287 -2.09 -4.69 18.62
CA THR A 287 -1.03 -4.18 19.49
C THR A 287 -0.12 -5.32 19.94
N LYS A 288 1.17 -5.00 20.12
CA LYS A 288 2.18 -5.91 20.69
C LYS A 288 2.94 -5.22 21.82
N TYR A 289 3.53 -5.98 22.74
CA TYR A 289 4.48 -5.38 23.65
C TYR A 289 5.74 -4.96 22.90
N LEU A 290 6.30 -3.80 23.24
CA LEU A 290 7.56 -3.32 22.64
C LEU A 290 8.72 -4.32 22.81
N SER A 291 8.70 -5.13 23.87
CA SER A 291 9.71 -6.17 24.11
C SER A 291 9.57 -7.40 23.21
N GLU A 292 8.43 -7.58 22.54
CA GLU A 292 8.18 -8.70 21.64
C GLU A 292 8.61 -8.40 20.20
N LEU A 293 8.79 -7.12 19.84
CA LEU A 293 9.22 -6.73 18.50
C LEU A 293 10.57 -7.35 18.14
N SER A 294 10.62 -8.01 16.98
CA SER A 294 11.83 -8.58 16.43
C SER A 294 12.11 -8.10 14.99
N SER A 295 13.32 -8.37 14.51
CA SER A 295 13.76 -7.97 13.17
C SER A 295 12.95 -8.70 12.10
N GLY A 296 12.49 -7.97 11.08
CA GLY A 296 11.66 -8.50 10.00
C GLY A 296 10.16 -8.45 10.27
N GLU A 297 9.73 -8.05 11.47
CA GLU A 297 8.32 -7.77 11.75
C GLU A 297 7.90 -6.39 11.24
N GLU A 298 6.60 -6.19 11.07
CA GLU A 298 6.02 -4.90 10.69
C GLU A 298 5.52 -4.14 11.91
N VAL A 299 5.71 -2.82 11.87
CA VAL A 299 5.14 -1.84 12.81
C VAL A 299 4.38 -0.79 12.03
N GLN A 300 3.38 -0.19 12.67
CA GLN A 300 2.63 0.89 12.06
C GLN A 300 3.31 2.24 12.38
N VAL A 301 3.67 2.96 11.33
CA VAL A 301 4.08 4.36 11.40
C VAL A 301 2.84 5.22 11.17
N VAL A 302 2.70 6.28 11.95
CA VAL A 302 1.55 7.19 11.90
C VAL A 302 2.08 8.62 11.80
N ASN A 303 1.43 9.45 10.99
CA ASN A 303 1.68 10.89 10.96
C ASN A 303 0.70 11.66 11.86
N ARG A 304 0.89 12.98 12.01
CA ARG A 304 0.05 13.80 12.89
C ARG A 304 -1.42 13.90 12.45
N ASP A 305 -1.70 13.68 11.16
CA ASP A 305 -3.04 13.66 10.60
C ASP A 305 -3.71 12.28 10.74
N GLY A 306 -3.05 11.32 11.38
CA GLY A 306 -3.57 9.97 11.60
C GLY A 306 -3.41 9.02 10.41
N THR A 307 -2.82 9.48 9.29
CA THR A 307 -2.51 8.59 8.16
C THR A 307 -1.46 7.59 8.59
N THR A 308 -1.75 6.32 8.34
CA THR A 308 -0.85 5.22 8.70
C THR A 308 -0.04 4.75 7.50
N ARG A 309 1.07 4.06 7.75
CA ARG A 309 1.78 3.20 6.80
C ARG A 309 2.58 2.14 7.56
N GLU A 310 3.04 1.13 6.84
CA GLU A 310 3.80 0.04 7.41
C GLU A 310 5.31 0.32 7.31
N ALA A 311 6.07 -0.21 8.28
CA ALA A 311 7.52 -0.20 8.23
C ALA A 311 8.08 -1.50 8.80
N ILE A 312 9.08 -2.05 8.12
CA ILE A 312 9.81 -3.22 8.60
C ILE A 312 10.73 -2.82 9.76
N VAL A 313 10.66 -3.54 10.87
CA VAL A 313 11.59 -3.42 11.98
C VAL A 313 12.95 -3.98 11.55
N GLY A 314 13.95 -3.11 11.42
CA GLY A 314 15.33 -3.53 11.26
C GLY A 314 15.88 -4.13 12.56
N ARG A 315 15.63 -3.46 13.70
CA ARG A 315 16.05 -3.92 15.03
C ARG A 315 15.27 -3.23 16.16
N ALA A 316 14.84 -4.00 17.16
CA ALA A 316 14.44 -3.48 18.46
C ALA A 316 15.62 -3.54 19.45
N LYS A 317 16.00 -2.40 20.05
CA LYS A 317 17.12 -2.29 20.98
C LYS A 317 16.63 -1.98 22.39
N ILE A 318 16.94 -2.87 23.34
CA ILE A 318 16.58 -2.71 24.75
C ILE A 318 17.78 -2.15 25.55
N GLU A 319 17.57 -1.07 26.31
CA GLU A 319 18.61 -0.49 27.18
C GLU A 319 18.05 0.22 28.42
N GLN A 320 18.85 0.29 29.49
CA GLN A 320 18.45 0.92 30.76
C GLN A 320 18.68 2.43 30.78
N ARG A 321 17.61 3.18 31.06
CA ARG A 321 17.60 4.65 31.03
C ARG A 321 16.64 5.24 32.07
N PRO A 322 16.93 6.44 32.60
CA PRO A 322 15.95 7.19 33.40
C PRO A 322 14.70 7.52 32.58
N MET A 323 13.53 7.38 33.20
CA MET A 323 12.24 7.59 32.54
C MET A 323 11.43 8.70 33.22
N PHE A 324 10.48 9.26 32.48
CA PHE A 324 9.31 9.94 33.01
C PHE A 324 8.12 8.99 32.93
N ARG A 325 7.26 9.02 33.96
CA ARG A 325 5.87 8.58 33.86
C ARG A 325 5.06 9.79 33.44
N LEU A 326 4.44 9.68 32.28
CA LEU A 326 3.53 10.68 31.72
C LEU A 326 2.11 10.13 31.84
N GLN A 327 1.23 10.85 32.53
CA GLN A 327 -0.18 10.53 32.68
C GLN A 327 -1.01 11.65 32.02
N ALA A 328 -1.98 11.26 31.20
CA ALA A 328 -2.91 12.18 30.55
C ALA A 328 -4.36 11.70 30.74
N GLU A 329 -5.29 12.64 30.68
CA GLU A 329 -6.73 12.41 30.73
C GLU A 329 -7.36 12.82 29.40
N THR A 330 -8.14 11.92 28.80
CA THR A 330 -8.89 12.22 27.56
C THR A 330 -10.10 13.09 27.86
N ASP A 331 -10.69 13.72 26.84
CA ASP A 331 -11.92 14.52 26.98
C ASP A 331 -13.10 13.72 27.58
N GLU A 332 -13.06 12.40 27.43
CA GLU A 332 -14.06 11.47 27.96
C GLU A 332 -13.79 11.06 29.42
N GLY A 333 -12.69 11.53 30.01
CA GLY A 333 -12.30 11.28 31.39
C GLY A 333 -11.57 9.96 31.62
N ASP A 334 -11.08 9.29 30.57
CA ASP A 334 -10.22 8.11 30.73
C ASP A 334 -8.78 8.53 31.02
N THR A 335 -8.16 7.85 31.98
CA THR A 335 -6.77 8.11 32.36
C THR A 335 -5.86 7.11 31.65
N ILE A 336 -4.92 7.63 30.87
CA ILE A 336 -3.92 6.86 30.13
C ILE A 336 -2.52 7.28 30.55
N GLU A 337 -1.56 6.38 30.41
CA GLU A 337 -0.18 6.67 30.81
C GLU A 337 0.86 5.90 29.98
N THR A 338 2.10 6.39 30.03
CA THR A 338 3.23 5.72 29.41
C THR A 338 4.53 6.05 30.16
N LEU A 339 5.56 5.22 29.93
CA LEU A 339 6.93 5.49 30.36
C LEU A 339 7.78 5.89 29.15
N LEU A 340 8.20 7.15 29.11
CA LEU A 340 9.11 7.68 28.09
C LEU A 340 10.44 8.03 28.70
N GLN A 341 11.53 7.92 27.93
CA GLN A 341 12.84 8.28 28.44
C GLN A 341 12.89 9.77 28.79
N ASN A 342 13.44 10.10 29.96
CA ASN A 342 13.78 11.47 30.31
C ASN A 342 14.98 11.96 29.48
N ALA A 343 14.72 12.54 28.31
CA ALA A 343 15.70 13.19 27.46
C ALA A 343 15.06 14.16 26.45
N GLU A 344 15.77 15.25 26.14
CA GLU A 344 15.36 16.27 25.16
C GLU A 344 15.15 15.73 23.73
N THR A 345 15.75 14.58 23.43
CA THR A 345 15.66 13.94 22.11
C THR A 345 14.36 13.16 21.92
N ILE A 346 13.60 12.91 22.99
CA ILE A 346 12.30 12.24 22.89
C ILE A 346 11.24 13.31 22.75
N LYS A 347 10.48 13.24 21.67
CA LYS A 347 9.47 14.24 21.36
C LYS A 347 8.10 13.59 21.18
N VAL A 348 7.09 14.23 21.72
CA VAL A 348 5.67 13.91 21.52
C VAL A 348 5.02 15.04 20.72
N ALA A 349 3.90 14.75 20.09
CA ALA A 349 3.12 15.78 19.39
C ALA A 349 2.22 16.54 20.38
N THR A 350 2.29 17.85 20.33
CA THR A 350 1.40 18.79 21.04
C THR A 350 0.67 19.66 19.99
N PRO A 351 -0.34 20.47 20.38
CA PRO A 351 -1.03 21.33 19.42
C PRO A 351 -0.10 22.25 18.62
N ASP A 352 0.98 22.74 19.25
CA ASP A 352 1.90 23.70 18.63
C ASP A 352 2.91 23.07 17.65
N ASP A 353 3.44 21.87 17.92
CA ASP A 353 4.23 20.99 17.03
C ASP A 353 4.81 19.80 17.84
N ARG A 354 6.13 19.58 17.78
CA ARG A 354 6.86 18.56 18.54
C ARG A 354 7.41 19.17 19.81
N THR A 355 7.09 18.58 20.95
CA THR A 355 7.60 19.03 22.25
C THR A 355 8.45 17.96 22.88
N ALA A 356 9.63 18.33 23.38
CA ALA A 356 10.49 17.40 24.09
C ALA A 356 9.83 16.98 25.40
N VAL A 357 9.92 15.72 25.78
CA VAL A 357 9.30 15.22 27.02
C VAL A 357 9.85 15.89 28.29
N THR A 358 11.04 16.49 28.21
CA THR A 358 11.65 17.27 29.30
C THR A 358 11.03 18.66 29.48
N ASP A 359 10.33 19.15 28.46
CA ASP A 359 9.78 20.50 28.39
C ASP A 359 8.25 20.50 28.59
N LEU A 360 7.64 19.31 28.76
CA LEU A 360 6.22 19.17 29.06
C LEU A 360 5.90 19.60 30.49
N GLU A 361 4.75 20.23 30.67
CA GLU A 361 4.18 20.63 31.94
C GLU A 361 2.78 20.03 32.16
N VAL A 362 2.34 19.99 33.42
CA VAL A 362 0.94 19.59 33.73
C VAL A 362 0.01 20.66 33.19
N GLY A 363 -1.04 20.23 32.47
CA GLY A 363 -1.97 21.09 31.74
C GLY A 363 -1.63 21.26 30.25
N ASP A 364 -0.48 20.77 29.78
CA ASP A 364 -0.21 20.67 28.34
C ASP A 364 -1.04 19.56 27.71
N GLU A 365 -1.30 19.69 26.41
CA GLU A 365 -2.02 18.69 25.63
C GLU A 365 -1.07 17.86 24.77
N VAL A 366 -1.29 16.54 24.72
CA VAL A 366 -0.50 15.62 23.89
C VAL A 366 -1.39 14.79 22.98
N LEU A 367 -0.90 14.53 21.77
CA LEU A 367 -1.63 13.75 20.76
C LEU A 367 -1.60 12.26 21.13
N VAL A 368 -2.78 11.66 21.16
CA VAL A 368 -3.01 10.27 21.53
C VAL A 368 -3.98 9.61 20.56
N TYR A 369 -3.87 8.30 20.45
CA TYR A 369 -4.91 7.43 19.90
C TYR A 369 -5.57 6.71 21.07
N HIS A 370 -6.90 6.73 21.10
CA HIS A 370 -7.68 6.13 22.16
C HIS A 370 -8.85 5.35 21.56
N GLU A 371 -9.12 4.17 22.10
CA GLU A 371 -10.28 3.36 21.74
C GLU A 371 -11.12 3.09 23.00
N ASP A 372 -12.43 3.25 22.89
CA ASP A 372 -13.39 2.98 23.98
C ASP A 372 -13.37 1.52 24.48
N GLN A 373 -12.88 0.58 23.67
CA GLN A 373 -12.89 -0.86 23.98
C GLN A 373 -11.48 -1.43 23.98
N ALA A 374 -11.10 -2.09 25.09
CA ALA A 374 -9.85 -2.80 25.20
C ALA A 374 -9.81 -3.99 24.22
N ARG A 375 -9.00 -3.90 23.15
CA ARG A 375 -8.68 -5.05 22.29
C ARG A 375 -7.53 -5.85 22.91
N HIS A 376 -7.75 -7.14 23.18
CA HIS A 376 -6.68 -8.09 23.46
C HIS A 376 -6.51 -8.99 22.23
N PHE A 377 -5.32 -8.97 21.62
CA PHE A 377 -4.98 -9.82 20.47
C PHE A 377 -5.92 -9.66 19.26
N GLY A 378 -6.22 -8.41 18.87
CA GLY A 378 -6.93 -8.13 17.61
C GLY A 378 -8.44 -8.40 17.62
N GLU A 379 -9.00 -9.05 18.63
CA GLU A 379 -10.44 -9.27 18.77
C GLU A 379 -11.08 -8.23 19.72
N ALA A 380 -12.22 -7.66 19.30
CA ALA A 380 -13.05 -6.82 20.17
C ALA A 380 -13.73 -7.71 21.21
N VAL A 381 -13.21 -7.71 22.44
CA VAL A 381 -13.79 -8.47 23.54
C VAL A 381 -14.31 -7.48 24.57
N GLU A 382 -15.58 -7.62 24.97
CA GLU A 382 -16.08 -7.04 26.23
C GLU A 382 -15.46 -7.80 27.42
N GLU A 383 -14.15 -7.71 27.59
CA GLU A 383 -13.47 -8.27 28.77
C GLU A 383 -13.23 -7.18 29.81
N SER A 384 -13.49 -7.50 31.08
CA SER A 384 -13.16 -6.62 32.20
C SER A 384 -11.67 -6.75 32.54
N ILE A 385 -10.81 -6.14 31.74
CA ILE A 385 -9.38 -6.04 32.05
C ILE A 385 -9.15 -4.83 32.97
N ILE A 386 -8.33 -5.01 34.00
CA ILE A 386 -7.88 -3.93 34.88
C ILE A 386 -6.36 -3.79 34.72
N GLU A 387 -5.93 -2.83 33.93
CA GLU A 387 -4.55 -2.35 33.85
C GLU A 387 -4.33 -1.28 34.94
N LYS A 388 -3.19 -1.28 35.65
CA LYS A 388 -2.93 -0.42 36.81
C LYS A 388 -1.55 0.18 36.82
#